data_AF-A0A1V5WUR3-F1
#
_entry.id   AF-A0A1V5WUR3-F1
#
_cell.length_a   1.000
_cell.length_b   1.000
_cell.length_c   1.000
_cell.angle_alpha   90.00
_cell.angle_beta   90.00
_cell.angle_gamma   90.00
#
_symmetry.space_group_name_H-M   'P 1'
#
loop_
_entity.id
_entity.type
_entity.pdbx_description
1 polymer ?
#
loop_
_entity_poly.entity_id
_entity_poly.type
_entity_poly.pdbx_seq_one_letter_code
_entity_poly.pdbx_strand_id
1 'polypeptide(L)'
;MSEAIKPTFFNDFSSLEIFKEADKPVKDPEMEALQFLKTSSGWEIIKDLIDRTMTELDQMLLIKMANGSQLDQIGQLAITNQLIKDVLNRIKSRVEDTPDR
;
A
#
# COMPACT_ATOMS: atom_id res chain seq x y z
N MET A 1 20.62 58.05 21.09
CA MET A 1 20.17 57.03 20.13
C MET A 1 18.86 56.47 20.66
N SER A 2 17.76 56.62 19.91
CA SER A 2 16.45 56.09 20.29
C SER A 2 16.33 54.70 19.69
N GLU A 3 16.39 53.65 20.50
CA GLU A 3 16.09 52.30 20.04
C GLU A 3 14.58 52.15 19.81
N ALA A 4 14.20 51.59 18.67
CA ALA A 4 12.81 51.30 18.36
C ALA A 4 12.35 50.08 19.18
N ILE A 5 11.47 50.31 20.15
CA ILE A 5 10.79 49.23 20.87
C ILE A 5 9.78 48.61 19.90
N LYS A 6 10.05 47.38 19.41
CA LYS A 6 9.07 46.64 18.62
C LYS A 6 7.84 46.35 19.49
N PRO A 7 6.63 46.73 19.07
CA PRO A 7 5.42 46.46 19.85
C PRO A 7 5.20 44.95 20.00
N THR A 8 5.07 44.47 21.24
CA THR A 8 4.88 43.05 21.60
C THR A 8 3.57 42.43 21.12
N PHE A 9 2.63 43.23 20.61
CA PHE A 9 1.33 42.78 20.10
C PHE A 9 1.44 41.74 18.97
N PHE A 10 2.55 41.68 18.23
CA PHE A 10 2.74 40.68 17.18
C PHE A 10 3.09 39.27 17.72
N ASN A 11 3.56 39.15 18.96
CA ASN A 11 3.84 37.85 19.57
C ASN A 11 2.56 37.07 19.94
N ASP A 12 1.43 37.76 20.08
CA ASP A 12 0.13 37.14 20.36
C ASP A 12 -0.56 36.57 19.10
N PHE A 13 -0.07 36.92 17.90
CA PHE A 13 -0.56 36.30 16.67
C PHE A 13 0.04 34.92 16.43
N SER A 14 1.26 34.67 16.93
CA SER A 14 1.92 33.36 16.88
C SER A 14 1.27 32.29 17.78
N SER A 15 0.40 32.70 18.72
CA SER A 15 -0.34 31.78 19.61
C SER A 15 -1.77 31.50 19.16
N LEU A 16 -2.26 32.16 18.09
CA LEU A 16 -3.57 31.88 17.52
C LEU A 16 -3.61 30.45 16.98
N GLU A 17 -4.38 29.58 17.63
CA GLU A 17 -4.59 28.16 17.26
C GLU A 17 -5.03 27.98 15.79
N ILE A 18 -5.61 29.03 15.20
CA ILE A 18 -6.04 29.11 13.80
C ILE A 18 -4.87 28.85 12.83
N PHE A 19 -3.64 29.29 13.16
CA PHE A 19 -2.46 29.01 12.33
C PHE A 19 -1.88 27.61 12.53
N LYS A 20 -2.17 26.94 13.66
CA LYS A 20 -1.73 25.55 13.89
C LYS A 20 -2.54 24.53 13.09
N GLU A 21 -3.77 24.86 12.70
CA GLU A 21 -4.60 23.97 11.87
C GLU A 21 -4.25 24.02 10.39
N ALA A 22 -3.68 25.14 9.91
CA ALA A 22 -3.24 25.30 8.53
C ALA A 22 -2.02 24.44 8.15
N ASP A 23 -1.28 23.94 9.16
CA ASP A 23 -0.11 23.06 9.02
C ASP A 23 -0.44 21.57 9.10
N LYS A 24 -1.72 21.19 9.23
CA LYS A 24 -2.09 19.77 9.10
C LYS A 24 -1.83 19.38 7.64
N PRO A 25 -0.88 18.47 7.35
CA PRO A 25 -0.67 18.02 5.97
C PRO A 25 -2.01 17.52 5.45
N VAL A 26 -2.36 17.91 4.22
CA VAL A 26 -3.52 17.37 3.50
C VAL A 26 -3.36 15.86 3.53
N LYS A 27 -4.12 15.21 4.41
CA LYS A 27 -4.01 13.77 4.60
C LYS A 27 -4.68 13.14 3.40
N ASP A 28 -3.89 12.53 2.53
CA ASP A 28 -4.41 11.73 1.43
C ASP A 28 -5.28 10.60 2.02
N PRO A 29 -6.61 10.59 1.79
CA PRO A 29 -7.50 9.59 2.33
C PRO A 29 -7.11 8.17 1.90
N GLU A 30 -6.53 8.02 0.70
CA GLU A 30 -6.05 6.72 0.21
C GLU A 30 -4.87 6.23 1.06
N MET A 31 -3.92 7.11 1.36
CA MET A 31 -2.76 6.77 2.18
C MET A 31 -3.15 6.38 3.61
N GLU A 32 -4.13 7.06 4.22
CA GLU A 32 -4.64 6.67 5.54
C GLU A 32 -5.33 5.30 5.50
N ALA A 33 -6.11 5.02 4.45
CA ALA A 33 -6.76 3.72 4.28
C ALA A 33 -5.74 2.58 4.10
N LEU A 34 -4.70 2.81 3.31
CA LEU A 34 -3.63 1.82 3.08
C LEU A 34 -2.81 1.57 4.34
N GLN A 35 -2.51 2.61 5.13
CA GLN A 35 -1.85 2.45 6.44
C GLN A 35 -2.70 1.65 7.42
N PHE A 36 -4.01 1.94 7.47
CA PHE A 36 -4.94 1.18 8.30
C PHE A 36 -4.97 -0.29 7.88
N LEU A 37 -5.04 -0.57 6.58
CA LEU A 37 -4.95 -1.92 6.04
C LEU A 37 -3.65 -2.60 6.48
N LYS A 38 -2.49 -1.99 6.20
CA LYS A 38 -1.16 -2.53 6.53
C LYS A 38 -1.00 -2.94 7.99
N THR A 39 -1.61 -2.19 8.91
CA THR A 39 -1.54 -2.43 10.36
C THR A 39 -2.66 -3.33 10.90
N SER A 40 -3.67 -3.63 10.08
CA SER A 40 -4.80 -4.46 10.48
C SER A 40 -4.44 -5.93 10.48
N SER A 41 -4.96 -6.70 11.44
CA SER A 41 -4.86 -8.17 11.43
C SER A 41 -5.56 -8.81 10.23
N GLY A 42 -6.55 -8.12 9.64
CA GLY A 42 -7.23 -8.56 8.42
C GLY A 42 -6.30 -8.59 7.22
N TRP A 43 -5.30 -7.71 7.17
CA TRP A 43 -4.32 -7.71 6.09
C TRP A 43 -3.41 -8.93 6.11
N GLU A 44 -2.97 -9.39 7.28
CA GLU A 44 -2.18 -10.63 7.39
C GLU A 44 -2.96 -11.84 6.83
N ILE A 45 -4.26 -11.93 7.10
CA ILE A 45 -5.12 -12.99 6.54
C ILE A 45 -5.19 -12.90 5.00
N ILE A 46 -5.35 -11.69 4.47
CA ILE A 46 -5.42 -11.46 3.02
C ILE A 46 -4.07 -11.77 2.36
N LYS A 47 -2.97 -11.34 2.98
CA LYS A 47 -1.60 -11.59 2.52
C LYS A 47 -1.30 -13.09 2.49
N ASP A 48 -1.64 -13.82 3.55
CA ASP A 48 -1.52 -15.27 3.60
C ASP A 48 -2.33 -15.95 2.49
N LEU A 49 -3.55 -15.47 2.24
CA LEU A 49 -4.39 -15.98 1.15
C LEU A 49 -3.77 -15.72 -0.23
N ILE A 50 -3.22 -14.52 -0.44
CA ILE A 50 -2.49 -14.15 -1.67
C ILE A 50 -1.30 -15.10 -1.88
N ASP A 51 -0.47 -15.30 -0.87
CA ASP A 51 0.73 -16.14 -0.95
C ASP A 51 0.40 -17.61 -1.22
N ARG A 52 -0.67 -18.14 -0.58
CA ARG A 52 -1.19 -19.48 -0.87
C ARG A 52 -1.73 -19.59 -2.29
N THR A 53 -2.50 -18.61 -2.76
CA THR A 53 -3.07 -18.61 -4.11
C THR A 53 -1.95 -18.62 -5.16
N MET A 54 -0.89 -17.83 -4.99
CA MET A 54 0.26 -17.85 -5.90
C MET A 54 0.92 -19.23 -5.95
N THR A 55 1.05 -19.89 -4.80
CA THR A 55 1.60 -21.25 -4.71
C THR A 55 0.71 -22.27 -5.40
N GLU A 56 -0.62 -22.18 -5.21
CA GLU A 56 -1.60 -23.07 -5.83
C GLU A 56 -1.60 -22.93 -7.36
N LEU A 57 -1.44 -21.72 -7.90
CA LEU A 57 -1.30 -21.49 -9.34
C LEU A 57 -0.07 -22.23 -9.92
N ASP A 58 1.06 -22.19 -9.23
CA ASP A 58 2.26 -22.91 -9.66
C ASP A 58 2.06 -24.43 -9.59
N GLN A 59 1.40 -24.94 -8.54
CA GLN A 59 1.05 -26.35 -8.43
C GLN A 59 0.10 -26.82 -9.54
N MET A 60 -0.90 -26.01 -9.91
CA MET A 60 -1.82 -26.33 -11.00
C MET A 60 -1.08 -26.51 -12.33
N LEU A 61 -0.08 -25.68 -12.61
CA LEU A 61 0.75 -25.81 -13.80
C LEU A 61 1.54 -27.12 -13.80
N LEU A 62 2.17 -27.47 -12.67
CA LEU A 62 2.91 -28.71 -12.50
C LEU A 62 2.02 -29.94 -12.70
N ILE A 63 0.79 -29.93 -12.17
CA ILE A 63 -0.18 -31.02 -12.37
C ILE A 63 -0.52 -31.18 -13.86
N LYS A 64 -0.74 -30.07 -14.58
CA LYS A 64 -1.03 -30.13 -16.03
C LYS A 64 0.14 -30.68 -16.84
N MET A 65 1.37 -30.32 -16.48
CA MET A 65 2.58 -30.87 -17.09
C MET A 65 2.73 -32.37 -16.81
N ALA A 66 2.54 -32.78 -15.56
CA ALA A 66 2.62 -34.18 -15.14
C ALA A 66 1.57 -35.07 -15.84
N ASN A 67 0.39 -34.52 -16.10
CA ASN A 67 -0.69 -35.20 -16.81
C ASN A 67 -0.48 -35.27 -18.34
N GLY A 68 0.64 -34.77 -18.87
CA GLY A 68 0.95 -34.81 -20.30
C GLY A 68 0.05 -33.90 -21.15
N SER A 69 -0.41 -32.77 -20.59
CA SER A 69 -1.19 -31.79 -21.35
C SER A 69 -0.40 -31.28 -22.55
N GLN A 70 -1.11 -30.81 -23.59
CA GLN A 70 -0.45 -30.25 -24.77
C GLN A 70 0.35 -29.00 -24.41
N LEU A 71 1.49 -28.80 -25.09
CA LEU A 71 2.40 -27.69 -24.82
C LEU A 71 1.72 -26.32 -24.95
N ASP A 72 0.84 -26.15 -25.93
CA ASP A 72 0.07 -24.91 -26.11
C ASP A 72 -0.85 -24.62 -24.92
N GLN A 73 -1.48 -25.65 -24.36
CA GLN A 73 -2.35 -25.52 -23.18
C GLN A 73 -1.54 -25.17 -21.93
N ILE A 74 -0.35 -25.77 -21.78
CA ILE A 74 0.58 -25.45 -20.69
C ILE A 74 1.06 -24.01 -20.82
N GLY A 75 1.43 -23.57 -22.03
CA GLY A 75 1.87 -22.20 -22.29
C GLY A 75 0.79 -21.17 -21.99
N GLN A 76 -0.44 -21.41 -22.43
CA GLN A 76 -1.57 -20.52 -22.18
C GLN A 76 -1.91 -20.43 -20.68
N LEU A 77 -1.84 -21.55 -19.95
CA LEU A 77 -2.02 -21.58 -18.51
C LEU A 77 -0.89 -20.85 -17.78
N ALA A 78 0.37 -21.04 -18.18
CA ALA A 78 1.52 -20.37 -17.57
C ALA A 78 1.42 -18.85 -17.69
N ILE A 79 1.05 -18.34 -18.88
CA ILE A 79 0.83 -16.90 -19.09
C ILE A 79 -0.30 -16.38 -18.21
N THR A 80 -1.42 -17.11 -18.15
CA THR A 80 -2.58 -16.73 -17.33
C THR A 80 -2.21 -16.70 -15.85
N ASN A 81 -1.52 -17.72 -15.35
CA ASN A 81 -1.05 -17.79 -13.97
C ASN A 81 -0.10 -16.63 -13.66
N GLN A 82 0.81 -16.29 -14.57
CA GLN A 82 1.72 -15.17 -14.38
C GLN A 82 0.97 -13.84 -14.28
N LEU A 83 0.02 -13.58 -15.17
CA LEU A 83 -0.81 -12.37 -15.11
C LEU A 83 -1.57 -12.25 -13.78
N ILE A 84 -2.12 -13.36 -13.28
CA ILE A 84 -2.81 -13.37 -11.98
C ILE A 84 -1.82 -13.06 -10.85
N LYS A 85 -0.65 -13.73 -10.84
CA LYS A 85 0.40 -13.48 -9.84
C LYS A 85 0.86 -12.02 -9.84
N ASP A 86 0.99 -11.40 -11.01
CA ASP A 86 1.39 -10.00 -11.15
C ASP A 86 0.34 -9.05 -10.54
N VAL A 87 -0.95 -9.31 -10.76
CA VAL A 87 -2.04 -8.54 -10.15
C VAL A 87 -2.05 -8.69 -8.63
N LEU A 88 -1.92 -9.91 -8.12
CA LEU A 88 -1.88 -10.19 -6.69
C LEU A 88 -0.67 -9.52 -6.02
N ASN A 89 0.50 -9.59 -6.66
CA ASN A 89 1.70 -8.89 -6.20
C ASN A 89 1.52 -7.38 -6.20
N ARG A 90 0.89 -6.81 -7.22
CA ARG A 90 0.63 -5.36 -7.25
C ARG A 90 -0.29 -4.90 -6.11
N ILE A 91 -1.30 -5.69 -5.77
CA ILE A 91 -2.17 -5.43 -4.62
C ILE A 91 -1.37 -5.52 -3.32
N LYS A 92 -0.58 -6.59 -3.16
CA LYS A 92 0.28 -6.81 -2.00
C LYS A 92 1.28 -5.66 -1.79
N SER A 93 2.04 -5.33 -2.83
CA SER A 93 3.01 -4.23 -2.81
C SER A 93 2.37 -2.88 -2.54
N ARG A 94 1.18 -2.59 -3.10
CA ARG A 94 0.50 -1.30 -2.86
C ARG A 94 0.22 -1.06 -1.38
N VAL A 95 -0.10 -2.11 -0.62
CA VAL A 95 -0.35 -2.02 0.82
C VAL A 95 0.96 -2.07 1.62
N GLU A 96 1.87 -3.00 1.30
CA GLU A 96 3.13 -3.18 2.05
C GLU A 96 4.11 -2.01 1.89
N ASP A 97 4.20 -1.42 0.70
CA ASP A 97 5.10 -0.31 0.40
C ASP A 97 4.57 1.03 0.93
N THR A 98 3.39 1.04 1.56
CA THR A 98 2.86 2.24 2.21
C THR A 98 3.77 2.60 3.39
N PRO A 99 4.31 3.84 3.45
CA PRO A 99 5.24 4.24 4.51
C PRO A 99 4.62 4.09 5.91
N ASP A 100 5.42 3.57 6.85
CA ASP A 100 5.07 3.59 8.27
C ASP A 100 5.16 5.03 8.79
N ARG A 101 4.22 5.41 9.66
CA ARG A 101 4.14 6.75 10.26
C ARG A 101 5.23 6.99 11.30
#